data_AF-A0A9W4QAG2-F1
#
_entry.id   AF-A0A9W4QAG2-F1
#
_cell.length_a   1.000
_cell.length_b   1.000
_cell.length_c   1.000
_cell.angle_alpha   90.00
_cell.angle_beta   90.00
_cell.angle_gamma   90.00
#
_symmetry.space_group_name_H-M   'P 1'
#
loop_
_entity.id
_entity.type
_entity.pdbx_description
1 polymer ?
#
loop_
_entity_poly.entity_id
_entity_poly.type
_entity_poly.pdbx_seq_one_letter_code
_entity_poly.pdbx_strand_id
1 'polypeptide(L)' 'VKFMFNATGLPLQDLMIGASVYFPPVFKAIVAGFILWLVVHRLLRDWIYSGEIWHPLLMDLSLFTLCVCLAFVMLIAW' A
#
# COMPACT_ATOMS: atom_id res chain seq x y z
N VAL A 1 23.42 36.08 5.92
CA VAL A 1 22.50 35.94 7.07
C VAL A 1 22.27 34.45 7.27
N LYS A 2 22.80 33.85 8.35
CA LYS A 2 22.54 32.43 8.68
C LYS A 2 21.10 32.34 9.18
N PHE A 3 20.21 31.73 8.41
CA PHE A 3 18.88 31.36 8.88
C PHE A 3 19.03 30.19 9.86
N MET A 4 19.31 30.50 11.13
CA MET A 4 19.10 29.53 12.21
C MET A 4 17.59 29.48 12.48
N PHE A 5 16.94 28.48 11.89
CA PHE A 5 15.56 28.12 12.22
C PHE A 5 15.59 27.55 13.64
N ASN A 6 15.11 28.32 14.61
CA ASN A 6 14.96 27.87 16.00
C ASN A 6 13.77 26.88 16.08
N ALA A 7 13.96 25.66 15.55
CA ALA A 7 12.96 24.59 15.53
C ALA A 7 12.93 23.82 16.85
N THR A 8 12.61 24.49 17.95
CA THR A 8 12.31 23.79 19.20
C THR A 8 10.84 23.34 19.18
N GLY A 9 10.60 22.12 18.69
CA GLY A 9 9.57 21.24 19.23
C GLY A 9 8.11 21.49 18.83
N LEU A 10 7.77 21.37 17.55
CA LEU A 10 6.42 20.94 17.17
C LEU A 10 6.47 19.50 16.66
N PRO A 11 6.54 18.49 17.57
CA PRO A 11 6.58 17.08 17.18
C PRO A 11 5.41 16.68 16.28
N LEU A 12 4.29 17.41 16.39
CA LEU A 12 3.10 17.25 15.56
C LEU A 12 3.34 17.65 14.10
N GLN A 13 4.13 18.70 13.85
CA GLN A 13 4.42 19.18 12.49
C GLN A 13 5.46 18.28 11.80
N ASP A 14 6.50 17.85 12.52
CA ASP A 14 7.46 16.85 12.03
C ASP A 14 6.76 15.50 11.76
N LEU A 15 5.82 15.10 12.62
CA LEU A 15 5.00 13.89 12.41
C LEU A 15 4.09 14.04 11.19
N MET A 16 3.42 15.18 11.00
CA MET A 16 2.57 15.43 9.83
C MET A 16 3.39 15.44 8.53
N ILE A 17 4.57 16.05 8.53
CA ILE A 17 5.46 16.09 7.37
C ILE A 17 5.99 14.69 7.07
N GLY A 18 6.48 13.96 8.07
CA GLY A 18 6.89 12.57 7.92
C GLY A 18 5.77 11.69 7.38
N ALA A 19 4.58 11.76 7.99
CA ALA A 19 3.40 11.04 7.52
C ALA A 19 3.08 11.40 6.07
N SER A 20 3.16 12.68 5.69
CA SER A 20 2.92 13.17 4.31
C SER A 20 4.04 12.86 3.31
N VAL A 21 5.23 12.45 3.76
CA VAL A 21 6.33 11.99 2.88
C VAL A 21 6.23 10.49 2.65
N TYR A 22 5.79 9.72 3.65
CA TYR A 22 5.53 8.29 3.52
C TYR A 22 4.16 7.99 2.86
N PHE A 23 3.15 8.86 3.05
CA PHE A 23 1.84 8.70 2.41
C PHE A 23 1.89 8.63 0.89
N PRO A 24 2.57 9.55 0.16
CA PRO A 24 2.56 9.58 -1.29
C PRO A 24 3.09 8.30 -1.94
N PRO A 25 4.27 7.75 -1.56
CA PRO A 25 4.78 6.52 -2.17
C PRO A 25 3.98 5.28 -1.73
N VAL A 26 3.57 5.18 -0.46
CA VAL A 26 2.77 4.04 0.02
C VAL A 26 1.38 4.05 -0.60
N PHE A 27 0.75 5.21 -0.71
CA PHE A 27 -0.55 5.36 -1.38
C PHE A 27 -0.45 5.01 -2.87
N LYS A 28 0.62 5.43 -3.56
CA LYS A 28 0.88 5.00 -4.94
C LYS A 28 1.01 3.48 -5.04
N ALA A 29 1.68 2.83 -4.09
CA ALA A 29 1.80 1.38 -4.07
C ALA A 29 0.47 0.67 -3.80
N ILE A 30 -0.37 1.21 -2.90
CA ILE A 30 -1.71 0.68 -2.64
C ILE A 30 -2.59 0.80 -3.88
N VAL A 31 -2.58 1.96 -4.57
CA VAL A 31 -3.34 2.16 -5.80
C VAL A 31 -2.86 1.21 -6.90
N ALA A 32 -1.54 1.09 -7.10
CA ALA A 32 -0.97 0.16 -8.09
C ALA A 32 -1.28 -1.30 -7.74
N GLY A 33 -1.16 -1.68 -6.47
CA GLY A 33 -1.52 -3.00 -5.95
C GLY A 33 -3.00 -3.32 -6.11
N PHE A 34 -3.88 -2.32 -5.95
CA PHE A 34 -5.32 -2.46 -6.19
C PHE A 34 -5.63 -2.74 -7.67
N ILE A 35 -4.99 -2.02 -8.59
CA ILE A 35 -5.15 -2.29 -10.04
C ILE A 35 -4.67 -3.71 -10.39
N LEU A 36 -3.51 -4.13 -9.88
CA LEU A 36 -3.00 -5.49 -10.06
C LEU A 36 -3.95 -6.54 -9.49
N TRP A 37 -4.44 -6.31 -8.26
CA TRP A 37 -5.36 -7.19 -7.60
C TRP A 37 -6.68 -7.33 -8.38
N LEU A 38 -7.23 -6.27 -8.98
CA LEU A 38 -8.44 -6.38 -9.82
C LEU A 38 -8.27 -7.37 -10.98
N VAL A 39 -7.10 -7.41 -11.61
CA VAL A 39 -6.79 -8.36 -12.69
C VAL A 39 -6.69 -9.78 -12.15
N VAL A 40 -5.93 -9.97 -11.07
CA VAL A 40 -5.70 -11.29 -10.44
C VAL A 40 -7.02 -11.84 -9.87
N HIS A 41 -7.77 -11.02 -9.14
CA HIS A 41 -9.06 -11.38 -8.55
C HIS A 41 -10.07 -11.79 -9.62
N ARG A 42 -10.10 -11.12 -10.77
CA ARG A 42 -10.99 -11.51 -11.88
C ARG A 42 -10.66 -12.91 -12.41
N LEU A 43 -9.37 -13.27 -12.48
CA LEU A 43 -8.91 -14.58 -12.94
C LEU A 43 -9.15 -15.69 -11.91
N LEU A 44 -8.91 -15.40 -10.63
CA LEU A 44 -9.04 -16.38 -9.54
C LEU A 44 -10.47 -16.46 -8.98
N ARG A 45 -11.40 -15.62 -9.46
CA ARG A 45 -12.79 -15.57 -9.00
C ARG A 45 -13.46 -16.94 -9.06
N ASP A 46 -13.41 -17.59 -10.22
CA ASP A 46 -14.09 -18.88 -10.41
C ASP A 46 -13.53 -19.96 -9.49
N TRP A 47 -12.25 -19.86 -9.12
CA TRP A 47 -11.60 -20.77 -8.18
C TRP A 47 -11.94 -20.44 -6.71
N ILE A 48 -11.86 -19.16 -6.33
CA ILE A 48 -12.21 -18.65 -4.98
C ILE A 48 -13.63 -19.06 -4.59
N TYR A 49 -14.57 -19.02 -5.54
CA TYR A 49 -15.98 -19.35 -5.31
C TYR A 49 -16.34 -20.79 -5.68
N SER A 50 -15.36 -21.67 -5.95
CA SER A 50 -15.59 -23.09 -6.29
C SER A 50 -16.14 -23.93 -5.13
N GLY A 51 -16.33 -23.37 -3.93
CA GLY A 51 -16.82 -24.07 -2.74
C GLY A 51 -15.76 -24.87 -1.97
N GLU A 52 -14.56 -25.03 -2.53
CA GLU A 52 -13.40 -25.71 -1.92
C GLU A 52 -12.69 -24.85 -0.86
N ILE A 53 -12.84 -23.52 -0.91
CA ILE A 53 -12.18 -22.58 -0.01
C ILE A 53 -13.09 -22.19 1.15
N TRP A 54 -12.61 -22.42 2.37
CA TRP A 54 -13.37 -22.22 3.62
C TRP A 54 -13.70 -20.75 3.91
N HIS A 55 -12.76 -19.82 3.66
CA HIS A 55 -12.97 -18.38 3.82
C HIS A 55 -12.52 -17.58 2.58
N PRO A 56 -13.40 -17.37 1.59
CA PRO A 56 -13.05 -16.67 0.34
C PRO A 56 -12.59 -15.23 0.58
N LEU A 57 -13.12 -14.55 1.61
CA LEU A 57 -12.70 -13.20 1.98
C LEU A 57 -11.26 -13.14 2.53
N LEU A 58 -10.84 -14.15 3.28
CA LEU A 58 -9.48 -14.21 3.84
C LEU A 58 -8.44 -14.45 2.75
N MET A 59 -8.78 -15.28 1.76
CA MET A 59 -7.94 -15.53 0.59
C MET A 59 -7.83 -14.29 -0.31
N ASP A 60 -8.90 -13.53 -0.43
CA ASP A 60 -8.91 -12.30 -1.22
C ASP A 60 -8.05 -11.19 -0.60
N LEU A 61 -8.11 -11.03 0.72
CA LEU A 61 -7.29 -10.07 1.47
C LEU A 61 -5.79 -10.39 1.39
N SER A 62 -5.42 -11.68 1.43
CA SER A 62 -4.02 -12.09 1.31
C SER A 62 -3.48 -11.88 -0.11
N LEU A 63 -4.29 -12.17 -1.15
CA LEU A 63 -3.96 -11.85 -2.54
C LEU A 63 -3.79 -10.34 -2.75
N PHE A 64 -4.67 -9.53 -2.18
CA PHE A 64 -4.56 -8.08 -2.20
C PHE A 64 -3.25 -7.62 -1.54
N THR A 65 -2.93 -8.15 -0.37
CA THR A 65 -1.69 -7.82 0.35
C THR A 65 -0.44 -8.18 -0.46
N LEU A 66 -0.41 -9.36 -1.11
CA LEU A 66 0.67 -9.75 -2.00
C LEU A 66 0.84 -8.81 -3.20
N CYS A 67 -0.28 -8.37 -3.81
CA CYS A 67 -0.24 -7.41 -4.91
C CYS A 67 0.32 -6.05 -4.47
N VAL A 68 -0.06 -5.57 -3.27
CA VAL A 68 0.48 -4.32 -2.71
C VAL A 68 1.97 -4.45 -2.39
N CYS A 69 2.42 -5.56 -1.83
CA CYS A 69 3.84 -5.82 -1.59
C CYS A 69 4.64 -5.83 -2.90
N LEU A 70 4.14 -6.49 -3.94
CA LEU A 70 4.79 -6.56 -5.25
C LEU A 70 4.85 -5.17 -5.91
N ALA A 71 3.75 -4.41 -5.85
CA ALA A 71 3.70 -3.03 -6.33
C ALA A 71 4.66 -2.10 -5.57
N PHE A 72 4.80 -2.29 -4.26
CA PHE A 72 5.73 -1.52 -3.43
C PHE A 72 7.19 -1.81 -3.78
N VAL A 73 7.55 -3.09 -3.94
CA VAL A 73 8.89 -3.48 -4.40
C VAL A 73 9.20 -2.89 -5.78
N MET A 74 8.25 -2.96 -6.71
CA MET A 74 8.41 -2.38 -8.06
C MET A 74 8.58 -0.86 -8.03
N LEU A 75 7.90 -0.16 -7.11
CA LEU A 75 8.04 1.29 -6.89
C LEU A 75 9.36 1.69 -6.24
N ILE A 76 9.98 0.81 -5.47
CA ILE A 76 11.29 1.04 -4.84
C ILE A 76 12.43 0.69 -5.80
N ALA A 77 12.25 -0.35 -6.61
CA ALA A 77 13.26 -0.84 -7.54
C ALA A 77 13.44 0.06 -8.79
N TRP A 78 12.50 0.97 -9.04
CA TRP A 78 12.50 1.93 -10.14
C TRP A 78 12.90 3.32 -9.66
#